data_AF-A0AA35SBC7-F1
#
_entry.id   AF-A0AA35SBC7-F1
#
_cell.length_a   1.000
_cell.length_b   1.000
_cell.length_c   1.000
_cell.angle_alpha   90.00
_cell.angle_beta   90.00
_cell.angle_gamma   90.00
#
_symmetry.space_group_name_H-M   'P 1'
#
loop_
_entity.id
_entity.type
_entity.pdbx_description
1 polymer ?
#
loop_
_entity_poly.entity_id
_entity_poly.type
_entity_poly.pdbx_seq_one_letter_code
_entity_poly.pdbx_strand_id
1 'polypeptide(L)'
;MPSAQSLSRARSLIKQAVVKDSEGKLGLAVTLYCEALEHFLPALEYEDDPSTVEALKEKIKQYIERAEILKAAVKEKRPFLREKPHKLLDEMQKKYVAVKAALIKAQNADKLESRGEYDRALECYQAALELLLPMIEGTSNREERLLLKSERGAVEMGSYIAPSTQAVP
;
A
#
# COMPACT_ATOMS: atom_id res chain seq x y z
N MET A 1 12.45 22.55 -10.37
CA MET A 1 11.77 23.85 -10.20
C MET A 1 10.27 23.62 -10.28
N PRO A 2 9.47 24.14 -9.34
CA PRO A 2 8.02 24.12 -9.48
C PRO A 2 7.62 25.08 -10.60
N SER A 3 6.79 24.62 -11.52
CA SER A 3 6.36 25.38 -12.70
C SER A 3 4.93 24.97 -13.08
N ALA A 4 4.31 25.62 -14.06
CA ALA A 4 3.01 25.22 -14.61
C ALA A 4 2.91 23.73 -14.98
N GLN A 5 4.05 23.08 -15.28
CA GLN A 5 4.10 21.62 -15.45
C GLN A 5 3.73 20.84 -14.18
N SER A 6 4.07 21.34 -12.98
CA SER A 6 3.71 20.72 -11.69
C SER A 6 2.20 20.63 -11.51
N LEU A 7 1.46 21.69 -11.89
CA LEU A 7 -0.01 21.71 -11.83
C LEU A 7 -0.63 20.72 -12.82
N SER A 8 -0.11 20.67 -14.04
CA SER A 8 -0.59 19.72 -15.07
C SER A 8 -0.39 18.26 -14.63
N ARG A 9 0.76 17.98 -14.00
CA ARG A 9 1.10 16.66 -13.46
C ARG A 9 0.21 16.29 -12.27
N ALA A 10 0.00 17.21 -11.34
CA ALA A 10 -0.91 17.02 -10.21
C ALA A 10 -2.34 16.69 -10.68
N ARG A 11 -2.87 17.43 -11.68
CA ARG A 11 -4.20 17.16 -12.26
C ARG A 11 -4.27 15.79 -12.94
N SER A 12 -3.22 15.37 -13.63
CA SER A 12 -3.14 14.03 -14.23
C SER A 12 -3.16 12.93 -13.17
N LEU A 13 -2.38 13.09 -12.11
CA LEU A 13 -2.32 12.14 -11.00
C LEU A 13 -3.67 12.02 -10.27
N ILE A 14 -4.38 13.14 -10.01
CA ILE A 14 -5.73 13.09 -9.44
C ILE A 14 -6.70 12.32 -10.35
N LYS A 15 -6.69 12.56 -11.66
CA LYS A 15 -7.56 11.82 -12.58
C LYS A 15 -7.31 10.32 -12.48
N GLN A 16 -6.05 9.91 -12.41
CA GLN A 16 -5.68 8.52 -12.22
C GLN A 16 -6.11 8.00 -10.84
N ALA A 17 -5.93 8.79 -9.78
CA ALA A 17 -6.34 8.44 -8.42
C ALA A 17 -7.85 8.16 -8.34
N VAL A 18 -8.67 9.03 -8.93
CA VAL A 18 -10.14 8.88 -8.99
C VAL A 18 -10.54 7.62 -9.75
N VAL A 19 -9.88 7.32 -10.88
CA VAL A 19 -10.13 6.08 -11.62
C VAL A 19 -9.80 4.87 -10.76
N LYS A 20 -8.63 4.84 -10.10
CA LYS A 20 -8.22 3.71 -9.24
C LYS A 20 -9.09 3.57 -7.99
N ASP A 21 -9.58 4.68 -7.45
CA ASP A 21 -10.55 4.71 -6.36
C ASP A 21 -11.86 4.04 -6.78
N SER A 22 -12.39 4.41 -7.96
CA SER A 22 -13.61 3.79 -8.52
C SER A 22 -13.44 2.32 -8.89
N GLU A 23 -12.23 1.89 -9.29
CA GLU A 23 -11.88 0.49 -9.55
C GLU A 23 -11.72 -0.33 -8.25
N GLY A 24 -11.84 0.28 -7.07
CA GLY A 24 -11.63 -0.38 -5.78
C GLY A 24 -10.15 -0.69 -5.47
N LYS A 25 -9.22 -0.17 -6.26
CA LYS A 25 -7.76 -0.30 -6.08
C LYS A 25 -7.27 0.72 -5.06
N LEU A 26 -7.76 0.58 -3.83
CA LEU A 26 -7.63 1.60 -2.78
C LEU A 26 -6.18 1.94 -2.44
N GLY A 27 -5.28 0.95 -2.42
CA GLY A 27 -3.85 1.17 -2.16
C GLY A 27 -3.18 2.07 -3.22
N LEU A 28 -3.46 1.82 -4.50
CA LEU A 28 -2.99 2.68 -5.59
C LEU A 28 -3.60 4.07 -5.55
N ALA A 29 -4.90 4.14 -5.30
CA ALA A 29 -5.61 5.41 -5.21
C ALA A 29 -4.98 6.31 -4.14
N VAL A 30 -4.68 5.75 -2.96
CA VAL A 30 -3.98 6.47 -1.88
C VAL A 30 -2.63 7.00 -2.33
N THR A 31 -1.79 6.17 -2.96
CA THR A 31 -0.46 6.60 -3.44
C THR A 31 -0.58 7.76 -4.43
N LEU A 32 -1.50 7.64 -5.41
CA LEU A 32 -1.71 8.65 -6.44
C LEU A 32 -2.29 9.95 -5.88
N TYR A 33 -3.18 9.88 -4.88
CA TYR A 33 -3.65 11.07 -4.17
C TYR A 33 -2.50 11.75 -3.41
N CYS A 34 -1.66 11.00 -2.70
CA CYS A 34 -0.51 11.57 -1.99
C CYS A 34 0.50 12.23 -2.95
N GLU A 35 0.89 11.56 -4.04
CA GLU A 35 1.82 12.11 -5.03
C GLU A 35 1.24 13.37 -5.70
N ALA A 36 -0.06 13.38 -6.01
CA ALA A 36 -0.72 14.56 -6.55
C ALA A 36 -0.68 15.75 -5.58
N LEU A 37 -0.91 15.50 -4.28
CA LEU A 37 -0.91 16.53 -3.23
C LEU A 37 0.49 17.13 -3.03
N GLU A 38 1.55 16.32 -3.11
CA GLU A 38 2.94 16.80 -3.09
C GLU A 38 3.25 17.75 -4.25
N HIS A 39 2.62 17.54 -5.41
CA HIS A 39 2.77 18.43 -6.56
C HIS A 39 1.86 19.67 -6.51
N PHE A 40 0.74 19.63 -5.77
CA PHE A 40 -0.15 20.77 -5.59
C PHE A 40 0.41 21.83 -4.64
N LEU A 41 1.13 21.43 -3.58
CA LEU A 41 1.65 22.37 -2.59
C LEU A 41 2.57 23.44 -3.22
N PRO A 42 3.58 23.09 -4.06
CA PRO A 42 4.37 24.08 -4.74
C PRO A 42 3.60 24.86 -5.81
N ALA A 43 2.58 24.25 -6.42
CA ALA A 43 1.80 24.91 -7.48
C ALA A 43 0.91 26.04 -6.95
N LEU A 44 0.51 25.99 -5.68
CA LEU A 44 -0.22 27.07 -5.00
C LEU A 44 0.61 28.35 -4.82
N GLU A 45 1.95 28.25 -4.85
CA GLU A 45 2.85 29.39 -4.68
C GLU A 45 3.04 30.20 -5.97
N TYR A 46 2.64 29.67 -7.13
CA TYR A 46 2.79 30.30 -8.45
C TYR A 46 1.47 30.81 -9.04
N GLU A 47 0.36 30.62 -8.33
CA GLU A 47 -0.95 31.03 -8.83
C GLU A 47 -1.30 32.40 -8.25
N ASP A 48 -1.34 33.41 -9.14
CA ASP A 48 -1.51 34.82 -8.75
C ASP A 48 -2.96 35.22 -8.50
N ASP A 49 -3.93 34.46 -9.03
CA ASP A 49 -5.35 34.77 -8.87
C ASP A 49 -5.92 34.19 -7.55
N PRO A 50 -6.37 35.03 -6.60
CA PRO A 50 -6.84 34.58 -5.29
C PRO A 50 -8.05 33.63 -5.39
N SER A 51 -8.93 33.85 -6.36
CA SER A 51 -10.17 33.07 -6.52
C SER A 51 -9.88 31.63 -6.93
N THR A 52 -8.96 31.44 -7.89
CA THR A 52 -8.50 30.12 -8.32
C THR A 52 -7.67 29.42 -7.26
N VAL A 53 -6.86 30.15 -6.49
CA VAL A 53 -6.13 29.62 -5.32
C VAL A 53 -7.10 29.08 -4.27
N GLU A 54 -8.16 29.82 -3.94
CA GLU A 54 -9.18 29.39 -2.97
C GLU A 54 -9.93 28.14 -3.44
N ALA A 55 -10.41 28.14 -4.69
CA ALA A 55 -11.08 26.98 -5.29
C ALA A 55 -10.16 25.74 -5.33
N LEU A 56 -8.87 25.93 -5.61
CA LEU A 56 -7.89 24.84 -5.62
C LEU A 56 -7.62 24.30 -4.22
N LYS A 57 -7.51 25.17 -3.21
CA LYS A 57 -7.36 24.79 -1.80
C LYS A 57 -8.55 23.97 -1.30
N GLU A 58 -9.77 24.36 -1.65
CA GLU A 58 -10.97 23.60 -1.29
C GLU A 58 -10.92 22.19 -1.89
N LYS A 59 -10.53 22.07 -3.15
CA LYS A 59 -10.42 20.77 -3.83
C LYS A 59 -9.31 19.89 -3.27
N ILE A 60 -8.17 20.49 -2.91
CA ILE A 60 -7.07 19.81 -2.22
C ILE A 60 -7.54 19.23 -0.88
N LYS A 61 -8.33 19.98 -0.09
CA LYS A 61 -8.91 19.49 1.17
C LYS A 61 -9.77 18.25 0.94
N GLN A 62 -10.64 18.26 -0.08
CA GLN A 62 -11.47 17.11 -0.43
C GLN A 62 -10.62 15.88 -0.82
N TYR A 63 -9.53 16.08 -1.56
CA TYR A 63 -8.62 14.98 -1.90
C TYR A 63 -7.84 14.46 -0.70
N ILE A 64 -7.44 15.31 0.24
CA ILE A 64 -6.83 14.89 1.51
C ILE A 64 -7.82 14.04 2.30
N GLU A 65 -9.04 14.51 2.50
CA GLU A 65 -10.08 13.77 3.22
C GLU A 65 -10.35 12.41 2.56
N ARG A 66 -10.48 12.37 1.23
CA ARG A 66 -10.65 11.11 0.50
C ARG A 66 -9.46 10.18 0.70
N ALA A 67 -8.22 10.68 0.60
CA ALA A 67 -7.02 9.88 0.82
C ALA A 67 -6.95 9.29 2.23
N GLU A 68 -7.34 10.05 3.25
CA GLU A 68 -7.37 9.57 4.65
C GLU A 68 -8.44 8.48 4.86
N ILE A 69 -9.65 8.67 4.31
CA ILE A 69 -10.70 7.65 4.33
C ILE A 69 -10.21 6.36 3.65
N LEU A 70 -9.58 6.48 2.48
CA LEU A 70 -9.06 5.33 1.75
C LEU A 70 -7.90 4.64 2.49
N LYS A 71 -7.00 5.40 3.12
CA LYS A 71 -5.93 4.83 3.98
C LYS A 71 -6.52 4.02 5.13
N ALA A 72 -7.55 4.53 5.79
CA ALA A 72 -8.23 3.81 6.86
C ALA A 72 -8.84 2.50 6.35
N ALA A 73 -9.53 2.53 5.20
CA ALA A 73 -10.12 1.34 4.58
C ALA A 73 -9.06 0.30 4.16
N VAL A 74 -7.90 0.74 3.63
CA VAL A 74 -6.77 -0.15 3.31
C VAL A 74 -6.19 -0.78 4.58
N LYS A 75 -6.06 0.00 5.65
CA LYS A 75 -5.57 -0.48 6.95
C LYS A 75 -6.54 -1.49 7.58
N GLU A 76 -7.84 -1.25 7.47
CA GLU A 76 -8.89 -2.14 8.00
C GLU A 76 -8.95 -3.47 7.23
N LYS A 77 -8.75 -3.47 5.91
CA LYS A 77 -8.59 -4.69 5.10
C LYS A 77 -7.27 -5.44 5.39
N ARG A 78 -6.34 -4.80 6.08
CA ARG A 78 -5.04 -5.33 6.50
C ARG A 78 -4.88 -5.20 8.02
N PRO A 79 -5.84 -5.66 8.83
CA PRO A 79 -5.88 -5.34 10.25
C PRO A 79 -4.66 -5.91 10.99
N PHE A 80 -4.10 -7.00 10.47
CA PHE A 80 -2.93 -7.67 11.03
C PHE A 80 -1.58 -7.06 10.64
N LEU A 81 -1.53 -6.18 9.62
CA LEU A 81 -0.24 -5.63 9.16
C LEU A 81 0.29 -4.50 10.07
N ARG A 82 -0.51 -3.91 10.97
CA ARG A 82 -0.09 -2.71 11.74
C ARG A 82 -0.74 -2.50 13.12
N GLU A 83 -1.06 -3.55 13.87
CA GLU A 83 -1.35 -3.37 15.30
C GLU A 83 -0.27 -4.03 16.17
N LYS A 84 0.89 -3.34 16.17
CA LYS A 84 2.11 -3.53 16.99
C LYS A 84 2.93 -4.81 16.69
N PRO A 85 4.27 -4.71 16.67
CA PRO A 85 5.09 -5.90 16.82
C PRO A 85 4.79 -6.45 18.22
N HIS A 86 4.11 -7.58 18.30
CA HIS A 86 4.18 -8.38 19.51
C HIS A 86 5.66 -8.64 19.76
N LYS A 87 6.17 -8.46 20.99
CA LYS A 87 7.57 -8.79 21.35
C LYS A 87 7.98 -10.15 20.77
N LEU A 88 7.02 -11.07 20.70
CA LEU A 88 7.12 -12.37 20.06
C LEU A 88 7.52 -12.30 18.57
N LEU A 89 6.94 -11.41 17.76
CA LEU A 89 7.31 -11.24 16.34
C LEU A 89 8.76 -10.74 16.19
N ASP A 90 9.18 -9.81 17.05
CA ASP A 90 10.58 -9.33 17.06
C ASP A 90 11.54 -10.44 17.49
N GLU A 91 11.15 -11.26 18.47
CA GLU A 91 11.91 -12.44 18.88
C GLU A 91 11.95 -13.50 17.78
N MET A 92 10.83 -13.76 17.09
CA MET A 92 10.77 -14.70 15.96
C MET A 92 11.63 -14.23 14.78
N GLN A 93 11.64 -12.94 14.47
CA GLN A 93 12.49 -12.37 13.41
C GLN A 93 13.99 -12.49 13.75
N LYS A 94 14.35 -12.43 15.03
CA LYS A 94 15.73 -12.65 15.49
C LYS A 94 16.10 -14.13 15.49
N LYS A 95 15.17 -14.99 15.90
CA LYS A 95 15.38 -16.44 16.06
C LYS A 95 15.35 -17.20 14.74
N TYR A 96 14.50 -16.79 13.79
CA TYR A 96 14.29 -17.49 12.53
C TYR A 96 14.47 -16.56 11.34
N VAL A 97 15.58 -16.75 10.62
CA VAL A 97 15.93 -15.96 9.43
C VAL A 97 14.84 -16.07 8.35
N ALA A 98 14.21 -17.24 8.21
CA ALA A 98 13.11 -17.46 7.26
C ALA A 98 11.89 -16.56 7.52
N VAL A 99 11.54 -16.33 8.80
CA VAL A 99 10.43 -15.44 9.19
C VAL A 99 10.74 -14.00 8.79
N LYS A 100 11.96 -13.53 9.10
CA LYS A 100 12.41 -12.20 8.68
C LYS A 100 12.43 -12.05 7.16
N ALA A 101 12.91 -13.05 6.42
CA ALA A 101 12.93 -13.05 4.97
C ALA A 101 11.52 -12.99 4.37
N ALA A 102 10.58 -13.78 4.89
CA ALA A 102 9.19 -13.76 4.46
C ALA A 102 8.53 -12.39 4.66
N LEU A 103 8.74 -11.75 5.82
CA LEU A 103 8.22 -10.42 6.09
C LEU A 103 8.79 -9.35 5.15
N ILE A 104 10.09 -9.41 4.86
CA ILE A 104 10.72 -8.49 3.89
C ILE A 104 10.09 -8.68 2.50
N LYS A 105 9.83 -9.93 2.09
CA LYS A 105 9.17 -10.23 0.81
C LYS A 105 7.75 -9.67 0.77
N ALA A 106 6.96 -9.85 1.83
CA ALA A 106 5.63 -9.26 1.96
C ALA A 106 5.65 -7.72 1.92
N GLN A 107 6.59 -7.08 2.63
CA GLN A 107 6.77 -5.62 2.60
C GLN A 107 7.18 -5.10 1.22
N ASN A 108 8.00 -5.85 0.49
CA ASN A 108 8.37 -5.50 -0.88
C ASN A 108 7.19 -5.66 -1.83
N ALA A 109 6.37 -6.70 -1.65
CA ALA A 109 5.14 -6.88 -2.40
C ALA A 109 4.19 -5.68 -2.21
N ASP A 110 3.98 -5.23 -0.97
CA ASP A 110 3.16 -4.04 -0.68
C ASP A 110 3.66 -2.78 -1.41
N LYS A 111 4.98 -2.59 -1.47
CA LYS A 111 5.59 -1.47 -2.22
C LYS A 111 5.35 -1.61 -3.72
N LEU A 112 5.49 -2.82 -4.27
CA LEU A 112 5.26 -3.09 -5.69
C LEU A 112 3.78 -2.90 -6.07
N GLU A 113 2.85 -3.36 -5.23
CA GLU A 113 1.42 -3.09 -5.40
C GLU A 113 1.12 -1.60 -5.41
N SER A 114 1.76 -0.82 -4.52
CA SER A 114 1.58 0.65 -4.48
C SER A 114 2.08 1.36 -5.73
N ARG A 115 2.92 0.70 -6.54
CA ARG A 115 3.43 1.15 -7.84
C ARG A 115 2.67 0.56 -9.03
N GLY A 116 1.74 -0.37 -8.78
CA GLY A 116 0.98 -1.08 -9.81
C GLY A 116 1.76 -2.21 -10.48
N GLU A 117 2.92 -2.60 -9.93
CA GLU A 117 3.74 -3.72 -10.40
C GLU A 117 3.20 -5.05 -9.83
N TYR A 118 1.98 -5.40 -10.21
CA TYR A 118 1.23 -6.51 -9.59
C TYR A 118 1.87 -7.88 -9.81
N ASP A 119 2.46 -8.13 -10.98
CA ASP A 119 3.10 -9.42 -11.29
C ASP A 119 4.26 -9.69 -10.33
N ARG A 120 5.12 -8.68 -10.15
CA ARG A 120 6.26 -8.75 -9.22
C ARG A 120 5.80 -8.77 -7.77
N ALA A 121 4.71 -8.08 -7.45
CA ALA A 121 4.12 -8.14 -6.12
C ALA A 121 3.62 -9.56 -5.81
N LEU A 122 2.95 -10.21 -6.77
CA LEU A 122 2.47 -11.58 -6.65
C LEU A 122 3.63 -12.56 -6.45
N GLU A 123 4.72 -12.44 -7.22
CA GLU A 123 5.94 -13.23 -7.03
C GLU A 123 6.51 -13.07 -5.62
N CYS A 124 6.53 -11.85 -5.09
CA CYS A 124 6.99 -11.56 -3.74
C CYS A 124 6.07 -12.16 -2.67
N TYR A 125 4.74 -12.11 -2.85
CA TYR A 125 3.80 -12.76 -1.94
C TYR A 125 3.94 -14.30 -1.99
N GLN A 126 4.05 -14.90 -3.16
CA GLN A 126 4.27 -16.34 -3.32
C GLN A 126 5.56 -16.79 -2.63
N ALA A 127 6.67 -16.08 -2.85
CA ALA A 127 7.94 -16.37 -2.19
C ALA A 127 7.85 -16.21 -0.65
N ALA A 128 7.05 -15.26 -0.15
CA ALA A 128 6.80 -15.12 1.28
C ALA A 128 6.02 -16.32 1.84
N LEU A 129 5.00 -16.81 1.12
CA LEU A 129 4.20 -17.99 1.52
C LEU A 129 5.05 -19.25 1.55
N GLU A 130 5.91 -19.46 0.55
CA GLU A 130 6.84 -20.61 0.48
C GLU A 130 7.77 -20.68 1.69
N LEU A 131 8.17 -19.54 2.25
CA LEU A 131 9.01 -19.48 3.44
C LEU A 131 8.21 -19.72 4.73
N LEU A 132 6.94 -19.29 4.80
CA LEU A 132 6.10 -19.41 6.00
C LEU A 132 5.50 -20.80 6.17
N LEU A 133 5.12 -21.48 5.08
CA LEU A 133 4.48 -22.81 5.13
C LEU A 133 5.29 -23.87 5.91
N PRO A 134 6.56 -24.15 5.58
CA PRO A 134 7.35 -25.16 6.30
C PRO A 134 7.63 -24.73 7.75
N MET A 135 7.74 -23.43 8.01
CA MET A 135 7.91 -22.90 9.37
C MET A 135 6.69 -23.18 10.24
N ILE A 136 5.47 -23.02 9.71
CA ILE A 136 4.23 -23.30 10.45
C ILE A 136 4.13 -24.78 10.82
N GLU A 137 4.55 -25.67 9.92
CA GLU A 137 4.52 -27.12 10.14
C GLU A 137 5.60 -27.58 11.14
N GLY A 138 6.79 -26.99 11.09
CA GLY A 138 7.90 -27.32 11.99
C GLY A 138 7.85 -26.65 13.37
N THR A 139 7.01 -25.63 13.57
CA THR A 139 6.97 -24.88 14.84
C THR A 139 6.15 -25.60 15.91
N SER A 140 6.84 -26.06 16.97
CA SER A 140 6.21 -26.76 18.10
C SER A 140 5.51 -25.80 19.09
N ASN A 141 5.95 -24.55 19.17
CA ASN A 141 5.37 -23.55 20.06
C ASN A 141 4.03 -23.05 19.51
N ARG A 142 2.97 -23.19 20.31
CA ARG A 142 1.60 -22.83 19.91
C ARG A 142 1.44 -21.35 19.57
N GLU A 143 2.05 -20.45 20.34
CA GLU A 143 1.94 -19.00 20.13
C GLU A 143 2.70 -18.57 18.88
N GLU A 144 3.93 -19.05 18.71
CA GLU A 144 4.73 -18.85 17.49
C GLU A 144 3.96 -19.35 16.25
N ARG A 145 3.34 -20.53 16.33
CA ARG A 145 2.57 -21.12 15.22
C ARG A 145 1.31 -20.32 14.90
N LEU A 146 0.60 -19.79 15.90
CA LEU A 146 -0.58 -18.95 15.68
C LEU A 146 -0.21 -17.63 14.99
N LEU A 147 0.90 -17.02 15.42
CA LEU A 147 1.43 -15.81 14.79
C LEU A 147 1.83 -16.05 13.33
N LEU A 148 2.56 -17.13 13.03
CA LEU A 148 2.92 -17.44 11.65
C LEU A 148 1.69 -17.70 10.76
N LYS A 149 0.62 -18.28 11.32
CA LYS A 149 -0.66 -18.45 10.60
C LYS A 149 -1.36 -17.12 10.34
N SER A 150 -1.33 -16.16 11.28
CA SER A 150 -1.90 -14.84 11.04
C SER A 150 -1.10 -14.07 9.98
N GLU A 151 0.23 -14.12 10.04
CA GLU A 151 1.10 -13.51 9.02
C GLU A 151 0.84 -14.12 7.64
N ARG A 152 0.71 -15.46 7.55
CA ARG A 152 0.34 -16.15 6.30
C ARG A 152 -0.99 -15.65 5.77
N GLY A 153 -2.01 -15.53 6.61
CA GLY A 153 -3.33 -15.01 6.21
C GLY A 153 -3.26 -13.59 5.67
N ALA A 154 -2.42 -12.72 6.25
CA ALA A 154 -2.20 -11.37 5.74
C ALA A 154 -1.52 -11.36 4.36
N VAL A 155 -0.51 -12.23 4.16
CA VAL A 155 0.20 -12.41 2.87
C VAL A 155 -0.75 -12.99 1.80
N GLU A 156 -1.57 -13.98 2.14
CA GLU A 156 -2.59 -14.55 1.26
C GLU A 156 -3.59 -13.46 0.83
N MET A 157 -4.10 -12.66 1.76
CA MET A 157 -5.00 -11.53 1.45
C MET A 157 -4.34 -10.51 0.51
N GLY A 158 -3.05 -10.23 0.67
CA GLY A 158 -2.28 -9.40 -0.28
C GLY A 158 -2.26 -10.01 -1.68
N SER A 159 -2.01 -11.32 -1.80
CA SER A 159 -1.98 -12.01 -3.10
C SER A 159 -3.31 -11.96 -3.88
N TYR A 160 -4.45 -11.87 -3.20
CA TYR A 160 -5.77 -11.73 -3.85
C TYR A 160 -6.09 -10.29 -4.28
N ILE A 161 -5.42 -9.29 -3.69
CA ILE A 161 -5.62 -7.87 -4.02
C ILE A 161 -4.80 -7.48 -5.26
N ALA A 162 -3.63 -8.11 -5.46
CA ALA A 162 -2.93 -8.06 -6.73
C ALA A 162 -3.84 -8.70 -7.81
N PRO A 163 -4.36 -7.94 -8.79
CA PRO A 163 -5.13 -8.51 -9.87
C PRO A 163 -4.25 -9.55 -10.53
N SER A 164 -4.67 -10.81 -10.52
CA SER A 164 -4.05 -11.84 -11.33
C SER A 164 -4.10 -11.36 -12.78
N THR A 165 -2.96 -11.00 -13.34
CA THR A 165 -2.72 -10.84 -14.78
C THR A 165 -2.74 -12.21 -15.48
N GLN A 166 -3.63 -13.10 -15.05
CA GLN A 166 -4.14 -14.12 -15.94
C GLN A 166 -5.04 -13.39 -16.96
N ALA A 167 -4.37 -12.93 -18.01
CA ALA A 167 -4.99 -12.72 -19.30
C ALA A 167 -5.87 -13.95 -19.59
N VAL A 168 -7.18 -13.71 -19.62
CA VAL A 168 -8.11 -14.63 -20.27
C VAL A 168 -7.71 -14.64 -21.75
N PRO A 169 -7.54 -15.81 -22.38
CA PRO A 169 -7.08 -15.94 -23.75
C PRO A 169 -7.96 -15.24 -24.78
#